data_AF-A0A7C7SFT6-F1
#
_entry.id   AF-A0A7C7SFT6-F1
#
_cell.length_a   1.000
_cell.length_b   1.000
_cell.length_c   1.000
_cell.angle_alpha   90.00
_cell.angle_beta   90.00
_cell.angle_gamma   90.00
#
_symmetry.space_group_name_H-M   'P 1'
#
loop_
_entity.id
_entity.type
_entity.pdbx_description
1 polymer ?
#
loop_
_entity_poly.entity_id
_entity_poly.type
_entity_poly.pdbx_seq_one_letter_code
_entity_poly.pdbx_strand_id
1 'polypeptide(L)'
;MAPGVHAIIDGCRTTLGVDGPLELFVYPEPRFNAAAVKPERGRLLLMVSSALLEGFEPDELRFVAGHEVGHYLFDHHAIPTGALLSGQVKMSPQLALQLFAWQRYAEISADRAGLICAGASSRPLVVSSSWRPG
;
A
#
# COMPACT_ATOMS: atom_id res chain seq x y z
N MET A 1 -10.69 -0.26 21.57
CA MET A 1 -9.63 -0.54 20.57
C MET A 1 -10.17 -0.50 19.14
N ALA A 2 -11.18 -1.29 18.77
CA ALA A 2 -11.67 -1.38 17.38
C ALA A 2 -12.17 -0.06 16.72
N PRO A 3 -12.92 0.84 17.40
CA PRO A 3 -13.43 2.05 16.74
C PRO A 3 -12.33 3.06 16.37
N GLY A 4 -11.27 3.15 17.19
CA GLY A 4 -10.14 4.04 16.94
C GLY A 4 -9.31 3.60 15.74
N VAL A 5 -9.05 2.30 15.62
CA VAL A 5 -8.33 1.70 14.48
C VAL A 5 -9.10 1.92 13.18
N HIS A 6 -10.41 1.65 13.19
CA HIS A 6 -11.23 1.89 12.01
C HIS A 6 -11.20 3.37 11.58
N ALA A 7 -11.30 4.31 12.53
CA ALA A 7 -11.25 5.74 12.22
C ALA A 7 -9.88 6.18 11.65
N ILE A 8 -8.78 5.63 12.16
CA ILE A 8 -7.43 5.87 11.63
C ILE A 8 -7.33 5.42 10.16
N ILE A 9 -7.80 4.21 9.88
CA ILE A 9 -7.72 3.58 8.56
C ILE A 9 -8.67 4.25 7.56
N ASP A 10 -9.92 4.54 7.93
CA ASP A 10 -10.88 5.25 7.06
C ASP A 10 -10.46 6.71 6.80
N GLY A 11 -9.70 7.32 7.71
CA GLY A 11 -9.05 8.60 7.49
C GLY A 11 -8.10 8.58 6.29
N CYS A 12 -7.43 7.46 6.03
CA CYS A 12 -6.53 7.31 4.87
C CYS A 12 -7.33 7.30 3.56
N ARG A 13 -8.48 6.60 3.52
CA ARG A 13 -9.41 6.61 2.38
C ARG A 13 -9.84 8.04 2.03
N THR A 14 -10.23 8.81 3.04
CA THR A 14 -10.67 10.20 2.86
C THR A 14 -9.52 11.09 2.39
N THR A 15 -8.34 10.96 3.00
CA THR A 15 -7.13 11.72 2.64
C THR A 15 -6.72 11.50 1.19
N LEU A 16 -6.82 10.26 0.70
CA LEU A 16 -6.45 9.87 -0.66
C LEU A 16 -7.58 10.07 -1.69
N GLY A 17 -8.75 10.55 -1.27
CA GLY A 17 -9.88 10.80 -2.17
C GLY A 17 -10.49 9.53 -2.77
N VAL A 18 -10.45 8.40 -2.04
CA VAL A 18 -11.04 7.14 -2.49
C VAL A 18 -12.53 7.09 -2.12
N ASP A 19 -13.38 6.91 -3.11
CA ASP A 19 -14.82 6.79 -2.93
C ASP A 19 -15.24 5.37 -2.50
N GLY A 20 -16.41 5.27 -1.88
CA GLY A 20 -17.01 4.00 -1.45
C GLY A 20 -16.63 3.58 -0.03
N PRO A 21 -17.25 2.51 0.49
CA PRO A 21 -17.01 2.05 1.84
C PRO A 21 -15.67 1.30 1.94
N LEU A 22 -14.92 1.58 3.02
CA LEU A 22 -13.81 0.76 3.48
C LEU A 22 -14.33 -0.27 4.49
N GLU A 23 -14.01 -1.53 4.27
CA GLU A 23 -14.26 -2.63 5.20
C GLU A 23 -12.92 -3.06 5.80
N LEU A 24 -12.85 -3.18 7.12
CA LEU A 24 -11.66 -3.66 7.83
C LEU A 24 -11.90 -5.10 8.30
N PHE A 25 -11.02 -6.02 7.89
CA PHE A 25 -11.03 -7.40 8.35
C PHE A 25 -9.73 -7.72 9.10
N VAL A 26 -9.87 -8.10 10.36
CA VAL A 26 -8.74 -8.47 11.22
C VAL A 26 -8.67 -9.99 11.34
N TYR A 27 -7.50 -10.57 11.09
CA TYR A 27 -7.31 -12.02 11.17
C TYR A 27 -6.17 -12.39 12.14
N PRO A 28 -6.29 -13.52 12.86
CA PRO A 28 -5.27 -13.95 13.81
C PRO A 28 -4.03 -14.45 13.07
N GLU A 29 -2.95 -13.67 13.11
CA GLU A 29 -1.66 -14.02 12.53
C GLU A 29 -0.54 -13.33 13.33
N PRO A 30 0.47 -14.07 13.80
CA PRO A 30 1.57 -13.52 14.59
C PRO A 30 2.58 -12.68 13.78
N ARG A 31 2.54 -12.76 12.44
CA ARG A 31 3.37 -11.93 11.56
C ARG A 31 2.68 -10.63 11.19
N PHE A 32 3.46 -9.57 11.03
CA PHE A 32 2.94 -8.29 10.52
C PHE A 32 2.58 -8.43 9.05
N ASN A 33 1.31 -8.19 8.71
CA ASN A 33 0.83 -8.28 7.35
C ASN A 33 -0.44 -7.44 7.17
N ALA A 34 -0.57 -6.84 5.99
CA ALA A 34 -1.76 -6.13 5.54
C ALA A 34 -1.95 -6.35 4.04
N ALA A 35 -3.18 -6.20 3.56
CA ALA A 35 -3.48 -6.26 2.14
C ALA A 35 -4.75 -5.48 1.80
N ALA A 36 -4.75 -4.72 0.71
CA ALA A 36 -5.95 -4.20 0.08
C ALA A 36 -6.48 -5.12 -1.03
N VAL A 37 -7.75 -5.49 -0.93
CA VAL A 37 -8.47 -6.29 -1.92
C VAL A 37 -9.65 -5.48 -2.46
N LYS A 38 -9.95 -5.66 -3.74
CA LYS A 38 -11.12 -5.11 -4.43
C LYS A 38 -12.19 -6.20 -4.64
N PRO A 39 -13.13 -6.39 -3.70
CA PRO A 39 -14.28 -7.27 -3.90
C PRO A 39 -15.11 -6.88 -5.12
N GLU A 40 -15.90 -7.84 -5.65
CA GLU A 40 -16.79 -7.70 -6.82
C GLU A 40 -17.85 -6.56 -6.70
N ARG A 41 -17.96 -5.90 -5.54
CA ARG A 41 -18.93 -4.84 -5.24
C ARG A 41 -18.33 -3.43 -5.13
N GLY A 42 -17.13 -3.21 -5.65
CA GLY A 42 -16.49 -1.89 -5.70
C GLY A 42 -16.11 -1.33 -4.32
N ARG A 43 -16.06 -2.16 -3.29
CA ARG A 43 -15.63 -1.78 -1.94
C ARG A 43 -14.11 -1.91 -1.84
N LEU A 44 -13.53 -1.24 -0.86
CA LEU A 44 -12.15 -1.47 -0.45
C LEU A 44 -12.17 -2.36 0.79
N LEU A 45 -11.68 -3.60 0.67
CA LEU A 45 -11.47 -4.47 1.83
C LEU A 45 -10.00 -4.38 2.24
N LEU A 46 -9.75 -3.84 3.43
CA LEU A 46 -8.43 -3.85 4.04
C LEU A 46 -8.35 -5.02 5.03
N MET A 47 -7.43 -5.94 4.78
CA MET A 47 -7.12 -7.06 5.64
C MET A 47 -5.89 -6.72 6.47
N VAL A 48 -5.92 -6.94 7.78
CA VAL A 48 -4.79 -6.64 8.68
C VAL A 48 -4.61 -7.77 9.68
N SER A 49 -3.37 -8.20 9.92
CA SER A 49 -3.08 -9.19 10.95
C SER A 49 -3.23 -8.62 12.36
N SER A 50 -3.61 -9.46 13.32
CA SER A 50 -3.71 -9.07 14.74
C SER A 50 -2.39 -8.53 15.28
N ALA A 51 -1.26 -9.15 14.93
CA ALA A 51 0.06 -8.71 15.38
C ALA A 51 0.41 -7.29 14.89
N LEU A 52 0.02 -6.92 13.67
CA LEU A 52 0.27 -5.58 13.16
C LEU A 52 -0.51 -4.54 13.96
N LEU A 53 -1.78 -4.81 14.23
CA LEU A 53 -2.63 -3.89 15.01
C LEU A 53 -2.17 -3.69 16.45
N GLU A 54 -1.57 -4.71 17.05
CA GLU A 54 -1.05 -4.65 18.43
C GLU A 54 0.36 -4.07 18.52
N GLY A 55 1.14 -4.19 17.44
CA GLY A 55 2.56 -3.82 17.42
C GLY A 55 2.88 -2.43 16.88
N PHE A 56 1.92 -1.75 16.26
CA PHE A 56 2.16 -0.49 15.54
C PHE A 56 1.48 0.70 16.24
N GLU A 57 2.19 1.82 16.29
CA GLU A 57 1.66 3.09 16.76
C GLU A 57 0.68 3.70 15.73
N PRO A 58 -0.20 4.64 16.13
CA PRO A 58 -1.21 5.21 15.24
C PRO A 58 -0.68 5.77 13.91
N ASP A 59 0.49 6.42 13.90
CA ASP A 59 1.07 6.98 12.67
C ASP A 59 1.67 5.90 11.76
N GLU A 60 2.18 4.82 12.34
CA GLU A 60 2.66 3.67 11.59
C GLU A 60 1.47 2.90 10.97
N LEU A 61 0.36 2.79 11.70
CA LEU A 61 -0.90 2.26 11.16
C LEU A 61 -1.45 3.12 10.02
N ARG A 62 -1.35 4.46 10.10
CA ARG A 62 -1.71 5.36 9.00
C ARG A 62 -0.84 5.12 7.77
N PHE A 63 0.46 4.92 7.97
CA PHE A 63 1.37 4.64 6.87
C PHE A 63 0.99 3.33 6.17
N VAL A 64 0.83 2.24 6.92
CA VAL A 64 0.46 0.92 6.36
C VAL A 64 -0.89 1.00 5.67
N ALA A 65 -1.91 1.60 6.29
CA ALA A 65 -3.22 1.74 5.69
C ALA A 65 -3.19 2.59 4.41
N GLY A 66 -2.45 3.71 4.42
CA GLY A 66 -2.28 4.56 3.24
C GLY A 66 -1.53 3.86 2.11
N HIS A 67 -0.52 3.03 2.43
CA HIS A 67 0.21 2.21 1.47
C HIS A 67 -0.75 1.23 0.76
N GLU A 68 -1.53 0.47 1.54
CA GLU A 68 -2.51 -0.48 0.99
C GLU A 68 -3.64 0.21 0.20
N VAL A 69 -4.17 1.33 0.69
CA VAL A 69 -5.15 2.15 -0.05
C VAL A 69 -4.52 2.69 -1.35
N GLY A 70 -3.22 2.99 -1.35
CA GLY A 70 -2.45 3.35 -2.55
C GLY A 70 -2.44 2.24 -3.61
N HIS A 71 -2.21 0.99 -3.20
CA HIS A 71 -2.33 -0.16 -4.11
C HIS A 71 -3.71 -0.28 -4.75
N TYR A 72 -4.77 0.01 -3.99
CA TYR A 72 -6.13 0.06 -4.51
C TYR A 72 -6.36 1.24 -5.47
N LEU A 73 -5.97 2.45 -5.06
CA LEU A 73 -6.19 3.69 -5.81
C LEU A 73 -5.52 3.66 -7.19
N PHE A 74 -4.30 3.14 -7.26
CA PHE A 74 -3.52 3.06 -8.50
C PHE A 74 -3.70 1.74 -9.27
N ASP A 75 -4.63 0.88 -8.81
CA ASP A 75 -4.97 -0.40 -9.43
C ASP A 75 -3.75 -1.31 -9.65
N HIS A 76 -2.82 -1.34 -8.69
CA HIS A 76 -1.58 -2.10 -8.83
C HIS A 76 -1.86 -3.60 -9.05
N HIS A 77 -2.86 -4.16 -8.39
CA HIS A 77 -3.17 -5.59 -8.54
C HIS A 77 -3.83 -5.97 -9.87
N ALA A 78 -4.04 -5.03 -10.81
CA ALA A 78 -4.54 -5.32 -12.15
C ALA A 78 -3.60 -6.24 -12.96
N ILE A 79 -2.29 -6.16 -12.70
CA ILE A 79 -1.31 -7.08 -13.28
C ILE A 79 -0.93 -8.09 -12.19
N PRO A 80 -1.24 -9.39 -12.35
CA PRO A 80 -0.93 -10.41 -11.35
C PRO A 80 0.55 -10.81 -11.40
N THR A 81 1.46 -9.86 -11.13
CA THR A 81 2.90 -10.04 -11.33
C THR A 81 3.47 -11.19 -10.52
N GLY A 82 2.96 -11.46 -9.32
CA GLY A 82 3.38 -12.62 -8.52
C GLY A 82 3.14 -13.95 -9.24
N ALA A 83 1.98 -14.10 -9.90
CA ALA A 83 1.68 -15.29 -10.69
C ALA A 83 2.52 -15.35 -11.97
N LEU A 84 2.69 -14.23 -12.66
CA LEU A 84 3.50 -14.16 -13.88
C LEU A 84 4.97 -14.48 -13.59
N LEU A 85 5.54 -13.91 -12.54
CA LEU A 85 6.95 -14.05 -12.16
C LEU A 85 7.25 -15.33 -11.37
N SER A 86 6.25 -16.18 -11.11
CA SER A 86 6.41 -17.49 -10.44
C SER A 86 7.25 -18.49 -11.24
N GLY A 87 7.57 -18.20 -12.51
CA GLY A 87 8.27 -19.10 -13.42
C GLY A 87 7.34 -20.12 -14.11
N GLN A 88 6.05 -20.14 -13.77
CA GLN A 88 5.07 -21.01 -14.43
C GLN A 88 4.69 -20.52 -15.84
N VAL A 89 4.82 -19.22 -16.11
CA VAL A 89 4.54 -18.61 -17.41
C VAL A 89 5.85 -18.37 -18.15
N LYS A 90 5.98 -18.93 -19.36
CA LYS A 90 7.12 -18.63 -20.25
C LYS A 90 7.04 -17.17 -20.71
N MET A 91 8.08 -16.40 -20.42
CA MET A 91 8.20 -15.01 -20.85
C MET A 91 9.63 -14.69 -21.29
N SER A 92 9.80 -13.65 -22.10
CA SER A 92 11.13 -13.17 -22.46
C SER A 92 11.81 -12.49 -21.25
N PRO A 93 13.14 -12.53 -21.16
CA PRO A 93 13.87 -11.80 -20.12
C PRO A 93 13.54 -10.30 -20.10
N GLN A 94 13.28 -9.71 -21.26
CA GLN A 94 12.91 -8.29 -21.39
C GLN A 94 11.57 -8.01 -20.70
N LEU A 95 10.56 -8.86 -20.92
CA LEU A 95 9.26 -8.72 -20.27
C LEU A 95 9.37 -8.93 -18.75
N ALA A 96 10.18 -9.89 -18.31
CA ALA A 96 10.43 -10.11 -16.88
C ALA A 96 11.02 -8.85 -16.21
N LEU A 97 12.01 -8.23 -16.82
CA LEU A 97 12.62 -6.99 -16.32
C LEU A 97 11.62 -5.82 -16.28
N GLN A 98 10.73 -5.72 -17.27
CA GLN A 98 9.67 -4.70 -17.28
C GLN A 98 8.65 -4.93 -16.16
N LEU A 99 8.26 -6.17 -15.88
CA LEU A 99 7.35 -6.50 -14.77
C LEU A 99 7.99 -6.19 -13.41
N PHE A 100 9.28 -6.48 -13.22
CA PHE A 100 9.99 -6.09 -12.00
C PHE A 100 10.11 -4.56 -11.86
N ALA A 101 10.33 -3.84 -12.96
CA ALA A 101 10.33 -2.38 -12.94
C ALA A 101 8.94 -1.83 -12.57
N TRP A 102 7.88 -2.40 -13.14
CA TRP A 102 6.50 -2.07 -12.79
C TRP A 102 6.23 -2.32 -11.29
N GLN A 103 6.66 -3.45 -10.72
CA GLN A 103 6.49 -3.73 -9.28
C GLN A 103 7.17 -2.66 -8.42
N ARG A 104 8.40 -2.28 -8.79
CA ARG A 104 9.12 -1.22 -8.07
C ARG A 104 8.38 0.11 -8.11
N TYR A 105 7.81 0.49 -9.25
CA TYR A 105 7.06 1.74 -9.36
C TYR A 105 5.73 1.68 -8.59
N ALA A 106 5.08 0.51 -8.53
CA ALA A 106 3.91 0.28 -7.71
C ALA A 106 4.21 0.54 -6.23
N GLU A 107 5.25 -0.08 -5.67
CA GLU A 107 5.66 0.14 -4.27
C GLU A 107 6.01 1.62 -3.99
N ILE A 108 6.77 2.28 -4.88
CA ILE A 108 7.14 3.69 -4.70
C ILE A 108 5.91 4.60 -4.61
N SER A 109 4.88 4.34 -5.42
CA SER A 109 3.65 5.14 -5.39
C SER A 109 2.75 4.79 -4.20
N ALA A 110 2.72 3.53 -3.76
CA ALA A 110 2.07 3.11 -2.53
C ALA A 110 2.73 3.76 -1.29
N ASP A 111 4.07 3.76 -1.20
CA ASP A 111 4.81 4.43 -0.12
C ASP A 111 4.51 5.92 -0.03
N ARG A 112 4.35 6.60 -1.18
CA ARG A 112 3.94 8.01 -1.20
C ARG A 112 2.54 8.20 -0.64
N ALA A 113 1.61 7.31 -0.94
CA ALA A 113 0.26 7.34 -0.38
C ALA A 113 0.29 7.11 1.14
N GLY A 114 1.09 6.14 1.61
CA GLY A 114 1.34 5.90 3.03
C GLY A 114 1.91 7.14 3.74
N LEU A 115 2.89 7.79 3.15
CA LEU A 115 3.53 8.99 3.70
C LEU A 115 2.55 10.17 3.82
N ILE A 116 1.70 10.38 2.80
CA ILE A 116 0.64 11.40 2.83
C ILE A 116 -0.33 11.14 3.99
N CYS A 117 -0.77 9.89 4.17
CA CYS A 117 -1.69 9.49 5.23
C CYS A 117 -1.09 9.60 6.64
N ALA A 118 0.21 9.33 6.78
CA ALA A 118 0.94 9.50 8.05
C ALA A 118 1.21 10.97 8.42
N GLY A 119 0.72 11.94 7.63
CA GLY A 119 0.82 13.36 7.95
C GLY A 119 2.16 14.01 7.61
N ALA A 120 3.06 13.30 6.91
CA ALA A 120 4.20 13.94 6.30
C ALA A 120 3.71 14.77 5.11
N SER A 121 3.64 16.09 5.33
CA SER A 121 3.40 17.10 4.30
C SER A 121 4.09 16.69 3.01
N SER A 122 3.38 16.77 1.88
CA SER A 122 3.85 16.54 0.51
C SER A 122 4.95 17.51 0.04
N ARG A 123 5.74 18.07 0.96
CA ARG A 123 7.00 18.70 0.61
C ARG A 123 7.82 17.63 -0.10
N PRO A 124 8.16 17.82 -1.39
CA PRO A 124 9.06 16.91 -2.03
C PRO A 124 10.31 16.82 -1.16
N LEU A 125 10.76 15.60 -0.88
CA LEU A 125 12.13 15.38 -0.44
C LEU A 125 13.01 15.84 -1.60
N VAL A 126 13.29 17.15 -1.63
CA VAL A 126 14.30 17.72 -2.50
C VAL A 126 15.59 17.09 -2.00
N VAL A 127 16.07 16.07 -2.72
CA VAL A 127 17.46 15.67 -2.62
C VAL A 127 18.25 16.93 -2.96
N SER A 128 18.83 17.58 -1.96
CA SER A 128 19.65 18.77 -2.20
C SER A 128 20.74 18.37 -3.18
N SER A 129 20.74 18.96 -4.37
CA SER A 129 21.69 18.72 -5.44
C SER A 129 23.08 19.30 -5.12
N SER A 130 23.59 19.08 -3.91
CA SER A 130 24.91 19.54 -3.48
C SER A 130 26.01 18.50 -3.72
N TRP A 131 25.86 17.65 -4.74
CA TRP A 131 26.98 16.89 -5.27
C TRP A 131 27.71 17.75 -6.30
N ARG A 132 28.89 18.26 -5.95
CA ARG A 132 29.87 18.76 -6.91
C ARG A 132 30.95 17.68 -7.06
N PRO A 133 31.27 17.23 -8.28
CA PRO A 133 32.47 16.44 -8.49
C PRO A 133 33.68 17.34 -8.22
N GLY A 134 34.55 16.89 -7.33
CA GLY A 134 35.96 17.29 -7.27
C GLY A 134 36.80 16.39 -8.14
#